data_AF-A0A537TN92-F1
#
_entry.id   AF-A0A537TN92-F1
#
_cell.length_a   1.000
_cell.length_b   1.000
_cell.length_c   1.000
_cell.angle_alpha   90.00
_cell.angle_beta   90.00
_cell.angle_gamma   90.00
#
_symmetry.space_group_name_H-M   'P 1'
#
loop_
_entity.id
_entity.type
_entity.pdbx_description
1 polymer ?
#
loop_
_entity_poly.entity_id
_entity_poly.type
_entity_poly.pdbx_seq_one_letter_code
_entity_poly.pdbx_strand_id
1 'polypeptide(L)' 'MQGDARVIEFLNRGLRHELAAINQYWLHYRLLDNWGYRALAKKWRQES' A
#
# COMPACT_ATOMS: atom_id res chain seq x y z
N MET A 1 21.79 8.55 -20.06
CA MET A 1 22.29 8.75 -18.68
C MET A 1 21.56 7.75 -17.80
N GLN A 2 22.25 6.75 -17.27
CA GLN A 2 21.71 5.93 -16.18
C GLN A 2 21.95 6.68 -14.87
N GLY A 3 20.95 6.72 -13.98
CA GLY A 3 21.07 7.38 -12.67
C GLY A 3 22.07 6.68 -11.75
N ASP A 4 22.39 7.28 -10.60
CA ASP A 4 23.25 6.66 -9.59
C ASP A 4 22.66 5.33 -9.11
N ALA A 5 23.46 4.27 -9.16
CA ALA A 5 23.01 2.91 -8.86
C ALA A 5 22.45 2.74 -7.44
N ARG A 6 23.01 3.46 -6.45
CA ARG A 6 22.52 3.42 -5.05
C ARG A 6 21.18 4.13 -4.94
N VAL A 7 21.01 5.25 -5.64
CA VAL A 7 19.72 5.95 -5.69
C VAL A 7 18.65 5.03 -6.27
N ILE A 8 18.95 4.34 -7.38
CA ILE A 8 18.03 3.40 -8.01
C ILE A 8 17.68 2.25 -7.06
N GLU A 9 18.64 1.72 -6.31
CA GLU A 9 18.40 0.68 -5.31
C GLU A 9 17.42 1.16 -4.22
N PHE A 10 17.63 2.33 -3.64
CA PHE A 10 16.74 2.87 -2.62
C PHE A 10 15.33 3.14 -3.15
N LEU A 11 15.22 3.66 -4.37
CA LEU A 11 13.92 3.88 -5.02
C LEU A 11 13.19 2.56 -5.25
N ASN A 12 13.87 1.51 -5.72
CA ASN A 12 13.27 0.19 -5.90
C ASN A 12 12.81 -0.44 -4.58
N ARG A 13 13.57 -0.24 -3.50
CA ARG A 13 13.17 -0.69 -2.16
C ARG A 13 11.93 0.05 -1.68
N GLY A 14 11.92 1.38 -1.80
CA GLY A 14 10.75 2.21 -1.47
C GLY A 14 9.52 1.78 -2.25
N LEU A 15 9.65 1.66 -3.57
CA LEU A 15 8.56 1.22 -4.45
C LEU A 15 7.99 -0.15 -4.04
N ARG A 16 8.86 -1.10 -3.69
CA ARG A 16 8.42 -2.40 -3.18
C ARG A 16 7.62 -2.27 -1.87
N HIS A 17 8.04 -1.40 -0.97
CA HIS A 17 7.31 -1.17 0.28
C HIS A 17 5.94 -0.55 0.02
N GLU A 18 5.85 0.45 -0.86
CA GLU A 18 4.58 1.09 -1.21
C GLU A 18 3.60 0.09 -1.87
N LEU A 19 4.08 -0.75 -2.80
CA LEU A 19 3.25 -1.80 -3.41
C LEU A 19 2.76 -2.84 -2.40
N ALA A 20 3.57 -3.18 -1.40
CA ALA A 20 3.16 -4.05 -0.31
C ALA A 20 2.10 -3.38 0.58
N ALA A 21 2.27 -2.09 0.89
CA ALA A 21 1.33 -1.32 1.68
C ALA A 21 -0.04 -1.20 1.00
N ILE A 22 -0.09 -0.90 -0.31
CA ILE A 22 -1.35 -0.83 -1.08
C ILE A 22 -2.12 -2.15 -0.98
N ASN A 23 -1.44 -3.29 -1.16
CA ASN A 23 -2.07 -4.60 -1.03
C ASN A 23 -2.59 -4.87 0.40
N GLN A 24 -1.87 -4.39 1.41
CA GLN A 24 -2.29 -4.51 2.80
C GLN A 24 -3.52 -3.65 3.10
N TYR A 25 -3.58 -2.40 2.64
CA TYR A 25 -4.74 -1.53 2.78
C TYR A 25 -5.98 -2.16 2.13
N TRP A 26 -5.82 -2.75 0.94
CA TRP A 26 -6.90 -3.42 0.24
C TRP A 26 -7.45 -4.63 1.01
N LEU A 27 -6.56 -5.48 1.54
CA LEU A 27 -6.95 -6.63 2.35
C LEU A 27 -7.68 -6.19 3.63
N HIS A 28 -7.14 -5.20 4.33
CA HIS A 28 -7.73 -4.67 5.55
C HIS A 28 -9.12 -4.07 5.30
N TYR A 29 -9.32 -3.34 4.20
CA TYR A 29 -10.64 -2.88 3.79
C TYR A 29 -11.65 -4.04 3.73
N ARG A 30 -11.29 -5.15 3.05
CA ARG A 30 -12.17 -6.32 2.90
C ARG A 30 -12.51 -6.98 4.23
N LEU A 31 -11.52 -7.08 5.13
CA LEU A 31 -11.73 -7.63 6.48
C LEU A 31 -12.68 -6.75 7.30
N LEU A 32 -12.44 -5.43 7.30
CA LEU A 32 -13.25 -4.46 8.02
C LEU A 32 -14.69 -4.44 7.50
N ASP A 33 -14.88 -4.52 6.18
CA ASP A 33 -16.21 -4.58 5.56
C ASP A 33 -16.95 -5.85 5.97
N ASN A 34 -16.27 -7.00 5.91
CA ASN A 34 -16.83 -8.29 6.33
C ASN A 34 -17.21 -8.32 7.82
N TRP A 35 -16.45 -7.66 8.69
CA TRP A 35 -16.77 -7.52 10.11
C TRP A 35 -17.83 -6.45 10.42
N GLY A 36 -18.32 -5.73 9.40
CA GLY A 36 -19.36 -4.71 9.57
C GLY A 36 -18.85 -3.33 9.98
N TYR A 37 -17.53 -3.11 10.07
CA TYR A 37 -16.92 -1.81 10.37
C TYR A 37 -16.91 -0.88 9.15
N ARG A 38 -18.08 -0.59 8.58
CA ARG A 38 -18.25 0.08 7.27
C ARG A 38 -17.56 1.45 7.18
N ALA A 39 -17.56 2.24 8.25
CA ALA A 39 -16.90 3.55 8.26
C ALA A 39 -15.37 3.42 8.13
N LEU A 40 -14.78 2.45 8.84
CA LEU A 40 -13.36 2.15 8.73
C LEU A 40 -13.04 1.54 7.37
N ALA A 41 -13.83 0.57 6.91
CA ALA A 41 -13.67 -0.02 5.58
C ALA A 41 -13.62 1.05 4.48
N LYS A 42 -14.54 2.04 4.52
CA LYS A 42 -14.56 3.16 3.56
C LYS A 42 -13.26 3.96 3.60
N LYS A 43 -12.73 4.26 4.79
CA LYS A 43 -11.44 4.95 4.93
C LYS A 43 -10.29 4.14 4.36
N TRP A 44 -10.17 2.88 4.75
CA TRP A 44 -9.08 2.00 4.30
C TRP A 44 -9.10 1.79 2.77
N ARG A 45 -10.28 1.75 2.13
CA ARG A 45 -10.39 1.67 0.67
C ARG A 45 -9.90 2.93 -0.06
N GLN A 46 -10.00 4.10 0.56
CA GLN A 46 -9.51 5.37 0.00
C GLN A 46 -7.98 5.45 0.01
N GLU A 47 -7.34 4.76 0.96
CA GLU A 47 -5.87 4.70 1.11
C GLU A 47 -5.22 3.59 0.24
N SER A 48 -6.02 2.75 -0.43
CA SER A 48 -5.54 1.68 -1.35
C SER A 48 -5.65 2.09 -2.81
#